data_AF-A0A920PHV0-F1
#
_entry.id   AF-A0A920PHV0-F1
#
_cell.length_a   1.000
_cell.length_b   1.000
_cell.length_c   1.000
_cell.angle_alpha   90.00
_cell.angle_beta   90.00
_cell.angle_gamma   90.00
#
_symmetry.space_group_name_H-M   'P 1'
#
loop_
_entity.id
_entity.type
_entity.pdbx_description
1 polymer ?
#
loop_
_entity_poly.entity_id
_entity_poly.type
_entity_poly.pdbx_seq_one_letter_code
_entity_poly.pdbx_strand_id
1 'polypeptide(L)'
;MPMKGAFLHLLGIMVLVRDGLLLLHRDDLDCELPNVLADWEVIELTEDEAKAYATVGVSLDDSRYIMPSGLGRIADELSRGGVEPIESTTTMSVSGAVACPVLPMLCPATLEDCQ
;
A
#
# COMPACT_ATOMS: atom_id res chain seq x y z
N MET A 1 2.89 10.19 10.59
CA MET A 1 1.93 9.53 11.47
C MET A 1 2.71 8.68 12.47
N PRO A 2 2.44 8.77 13.78
CA PRO A 2 3.07 7.92 14.79
C PRO A 2 2.75 6.44 14.57
N MET A 3 3.71 5.57 14.83
CA MET A 3 3.58 4.11 14.74
C MET A 3 4.05 3.47 16.03
N LYS A 4 3.57 2.26 16.29
CA LYS A 4 4.02 1.38 17.37
C LYS A 4 4.41 0.01 16.80
N GLY A 5 4.96 -0.87 17.64
CA GLY A 5 5.30 -2.22 17.25
C GLY A 5 6.67 -2.36 16.57
N ALA A 6 6.81 -3.40 15.73
CA ALA A 6 8.10 -3.86 15.23
C ALA A 6 8.45 -3.35 13.81
N PHE A 7 7.49 -2.75 13.10
CA PHE A 7 7.72 -2.18 11.78
C PHE A 7 8.47 -0.83 11.89
N LEU A 8 9.53 -0.67 11.10
CA LEU A 8 10.42 0.49 11.18
C LEU A 8 9.98 1.67 10.30
N HIS A 9 9.20 1.41 9.24
CA HIS A 9 8.77 2.41 8.27
C HIS A 9 7.26 2.35 8.09
N LEU A 10 6.64 3.51 7.81
CA LEU A 10 5.21 3.61 7.52
C LEU A 10 4.80 2.75 6.33
N LEU A 11 5.67 2.65 5.32
CA LEU A 11 5.48 1.74 4.20
C LEU A 11 5.40 0.27 4.63
N GLY A 12 5.89 -0.11 5.81
CA GLY A 12 5.73 -1.47 6.35
C GLY A 12 4.32 -1.78 6.85
N ILE A 13 3.49 -0.75 7.08
CA ILE A 13 2.14 -0.91 7.63
C ILE A 13 1.06 -0.20 6.81
N MET A 14 1.41 0.68 5.88
CA MET A 14 0.44 1.42 5.07
C MET A 14 0.97 1.75 3.68
N VAL A 15 0.09 1.65 2.67
CA VAL A 15 0.36 2.17 1.31
C VAL A 15 -0.93 2.69 0.69
N LEU A 16 -0.80 3.81 -0.03
CA LEU A 16 -1.89 4.37 -0.83
C LEU A 16 -1.87 3.69 -2.20
N VAL A 17 -2.96 3.01 -2.57
CA VAL A 17 -3.06 2.27 -3.83
C VAL A 17 -3.47 3.21 -4.96
N ARG A 18 -4.46 4.05 -4.70
CA ARG A 18 -4.93 5.12 -5.58
C ARG A 18 -5.74 6.11 -4.74
N ASP A 19 -6.25 7.16 -5.36
CA ASP A 19 -7.20 8.04 -4.68
C ASP A 19 -8.42 7.25 -4.13
N GLY A 20 -8.72 7.45 -2.86
CA GLY A 20 -9.82 6.79 -2.17
C GLY A 20 -9.59 5.34 -1.73
N LEU A 21 -8.39 4.75 -1.90
CA LEU A 21 -8.10 3.37 -1.50
C LEU A 21 -6.69 3.20 -0.92
N LEU A 22 -6.60 2.60 0.26
CA LEU A 22 -5.33 2.27 0.91
C LEU A 22 -5.34 0.88 1.55
N LEU A 23 -4.14 0.32 1.72
CA LEU A 23 -3.89 -0.87 2.55
C LEU A 23 -3.32 -0.40 3.89
N LEU A 24 -3.80 -0.94 5.01
CA LEU A 24 -3.34 -0.55 6.34
C LEU A 24 -3.34 -1.71 7.34
N HIS A 25 -2.22 -1.94 8.00
CA HIS A 25 -2.19 -2.71 9.24
C HIS A 25 -2.51 -1.77 10.41
N ARG A 26 -3.77 -1.78 10.84
CA ARG A 26 -4.31 -0.81 11.80
C ARG A 26 -3.66 -0.91 13.18
N ASP A 27 -3.30 -2.13 13.60
CA ASP A 27 -2.79 -2.40 14.93
C ASP A 27 -1.44 -1.74 15.23
N ASP A 28 -0.63 -1.43 14.21
CA ASP A 28 0.68 -0.77 14.35
C ASP A 28 0.61 0.76 14.12
N LEU A 29 -0.56 1.30 13.76
CA LEU A 29 -0.78 2.74 13.66
C LEU A 29 -1.21 3.31 15.02
N ASP A 30 -0.48 4.28 15.56
CA ASP A 30 -0.72 4.86 16.89
C ASP A 30 -1.51 6.18 16.84
N CYS A 31 -2.26 6.37 15.76
CA CYS A 31 -3.13 7.53 15.58
C CYS A 31 -4.30 7.19 14.65
N GLU A 32 -5.28 8.09 14.62
CA GLU A 32 -6.28 8.08 13.54
C GLU A 32 -5.65 8.44 12.20
N LEU A 33 -6.28 8.00 11.11
CA LEU A 33 -5.94 8.53 9.79
C LEU A 33 -6.21 10.04 9.76
N PRO A 34 -5.38 10.83 9.06
CA PRO A 34 -5.62 12.25 8.90
C PRO A 34 -6.94 12.47 8.14
N ASN A 35 -7.58 13.62 8.37
CA ASN A 35 -8.89 13.93 7.78
C ASN A 35 -8.95 13.75 6.25
N VAL A 36 -7.85 14.02 5.54
CA VAL A 36 -7.74 13.83 4.09
C VAL A 36 -7.93 12.38 3.63
N LEU A 37 -7.73 11.41 4.53
CA LEU A 37 -7.93 9.97 4.27
C LEU A 37 -9.13 9.39 5.03
N ALA A 38 -9.92 10.22 5.71
CA ALA A 38 -10.98 9.74 6.61
C ALA A 38 -12.09 8.98 5.88
N ASP A 39 -12.37 9.36 4.63
CA ASP A 39 -13.42 8.76 3.79
C ASP A 39 -12.87 7.71 2.82
N TRP A 40 -11.57 7.40 2.88
CA TRP A 40 -10.96 6.42 1.99
C TRP A 40 -11.36 5.00 2.38
N GLU A 41 -11.52 4.13 1.38
CA GLU A 41 -11.66 2.70 1.62
C GLU A 41 -10.33 2.14 2.16
N VAL A 42 -10.42 1.40 3.25
CA VAL A 42 -9.27 0.79 3.91
C VAL A 42 -9.36 -0.72 3.78
N ILE A 43 -8.43 -1.31 3.04
CA ILE A 43 -8.19 -2.75 3.09
C ILE A 43 -7.30 -3.02 4.30
N GLU A 44 -7.91 -3.43 5.40
CA GLU A 44 -7.18 -3.76 6.62
C GLU A 44 -6.34 -5.03 6.44
N LEU A 45 -5.07 -4.94 6.82
CA LEU A 45 -4.10 -6.03 6.75
C LEU A 45 -4.03 -6.78 8.08
N THR A 46 -3.92 -8.10 7.97
CA THR A 46 -3.46 -8.93 9.08
C THR A 46 -1.97 -8.73 9.32
N GLU A 47 -1.49 -9.10 10.50
CA GLU A 47 -0.05 -9.06 10.81
C GLU A 47 0.77 -9.94 9.84
N ASP A 48 0.25 -11.09 9.44
CA ASP A 48 0.92 -12.01 8.50
C ASP A 48 1.06 -11.39 7.10
N GLU A 49 0.04 -10.69 6.62
CA GLU A 49 0.09 -9.99 5.32
C GLU A 49 1.03 -8.79 5.36
N ALA A 50 1.07 -8.05 6.47
CA ALA A 50 2.02 -6.97 6.68
C ALA A 50 3.46 -7.49 6.69
N LYS A 51 3.72 -8.60 7.39
CA LYS A 51 5.03 -9.30 7.40
C LYS A 51 5.40 -9.91 6.04
N ALA A 52 4.40 -10.29 5.24
CA ALA A 52 4.57 -10.72 3.87
C ALA A 52 4.72 -9.55 2.87
N TYR A 53 4.85 -8.31 3.37
CA TYR A 53 5.12 -7.11 2.58
C TYR A 53 3.98 -6.70 1.64
N ALA A 54 2.71 -6.94 2.02
CA ALA A 54 1.54 -6.54 1.21
C ALA A 54 1.52 -5.04 0.84
N THR A 55 2.11 -4.20 1.68
CA THR A 55 2.21 -2.74 1.49
C THR A 55 3.36 -2.29 0.59
N VAL A 56 4.19 -3.23 0.13
CA VAL A 56 5.41 -2.96 -0.67
C VAL A 56 5.13 -3.07 -2.18
N GLY A 57 3.87 -2.90 -2.58
CA GLY A 57 3.49 -2.84 -3.98
C GLY A 57 3.74 -1.48 -4.62
N VAL A 58 3.41 -1.37 -5.91
CA VAL A 58 3.49 -0.13 -6.67
C VAL A 58 2.32 -0.01 -7.64
N SER A 59 1.67 1.14 -7.63
CA SER A 59 0.60 1.46 -8.58
C SER A 59 1.20 1.85 -9.92
N LEU A 60 0.70 1.25 -11.00
CA LEU A 60 1.03 1.66 -12.37
C LEU A 60 0.10 2.79 -12.85
N ASP A 61 -1.15 2.75 -12.39
CA ASP A 61 -2.21 3.73 -12.57
C ASP A 61 -3.36 3.42 -11.58
N ASP A 62 -4.48 4.13 -11.69
CA ASP A 62 -5.65 4.01 -10.80
C ASP A 62 -6.40 2.67 -10.91
N SER A 63 -6.01 1.80 -11.84
CA SER A 63 -6.66 0.53 -12.11
C SER A 63 -5.73 -0.66 -12.03
N ARG A 64 -4.42 -0.47 -11.84
CA ARG A 64 -3.42 -1.56 -11.87
C ARG A 64 -2.38 -1.40 -10.77
N TYR A 65 -2.22 -2.44 -9.95
CA TYR A 65 -1.32 -2.44 -8.80
C TYR A 65 -0.43 -3.69 -8.77
N ILE A 66 0.88 -3.50 -8.78
CA ILE A 66 1.86 -4.60 -8.63
C ILE A 66 1.99 -4.93 -7.15
N MET A 67 1.90 -6.22 -6.80
CA MET A 67 1.99 -6.69 -5.43
C MET A 67 2.79 -8.00 -5.30
N PRO A 68 3.29 -8.35 -4.11
CA PRO A 68 3.90 -9.66 -3.88
C PRO A 68 2.91 -10.80 -4.17
N SER A 69 3.39 -11.87 -4.83
CA SER A 69 2.60 -13.08 -5.07
C SER A 69 2.25 -13.82 -3.77
N GLY A 70 1.12 -14.53 -3.76
CA GLY A 70 0.72 -15.38 -2.63
C GLY A 70 -0.15 -14.69 -1.57
N LEU A 71 -0.64 -13.48 -1.89
CA LEU A 71 -1.53 -12.68 -1.05
C LEU A 71 -2.95 -12.67 -1.63
N GLY A 72 -3.52 -13.86 -1.84
CA GLY A 72 -4.79 -14.03 -2.57
C GLY A 72 -5.96 -13.20 -2.03
N ARG A 73 -6.10 -13.08 -0.70
CA ARG A 73 -7.14 -12.22 -0.09
C ARG A 73 -6.98 -10.76 -0.52
N ILE A 74 -5.76 -10.23 -0.48
CA ILE A 74 -5.48 -8.85 -0.87
C ILE A 74 -5.75 -8.65 -2.36
N ALA A 75 -5.37 -9.61 -3.20
CA ALA A 75 -5.66 -9.58 -4.63
C ALA A 75 -7.18 -9.55 -4.91
N ASP A 76 -7.96 -10.34 -4.16
CA ASP A 76 -9.42 -10.37 -4.27
C ASP A 76 -10.05 -9.04 -3.82
N GLU A 77 -9.59 -8.45 -2.71
CA GLU A 77 -10.05 -7.15 -2.21
C GLU A 77 -9.74 -6.03 -3.19
N LEU A 78 -8.53 -6.00 -3.76
CA LEU A 78 -8.14 -5.06 -4.81
C LEU A 78 -9.03 -5.20 -6.05
N SER A 79 -9.25 -6.44 -6.51
CA SER A 79 -10.09 -6.74 -7.67
C SER A 79 -11.54 -6.30 -7.42
N ARG A 80 -12.07 -6.52 -6.22
CA ARG A 80 -13.40 -6.08 -5.78
C ARG A 80 -13.51 -4.56 -5.77
N GLY A 81 -12.44 -3.86 -5.40
CA GLY A 81 -12.29 -2.41 -5.50
C GLY A 81 -12.04 -1.88 -6.92
N GLY A 82 -11.99 -2.73 -7.94
CA GLY A 82 -11.74 -2.33 -9.33
C GLY A 82 -10.28 -1.98 -9.62
N VAL A 83 -9.35 -2.54 -8.86
CA VAL A 83 -7.90 -2.48 -9.11
C VAL A 83 -7.41 -3.88 -9.49
N GLU A 84 -6.85 -4.04 -10.68
CA GLU A 84 -6.25 -5.27 -11.16
C GLU A 84 -4.94 -5.55 -10.40
N PRO A 85 -4.84 -6.65 -9.64
CA PRO A 85 -3.61 -7.06 -8.99
C PRO A 85 -2.68 -7.73 -9.98
N ILE A 86 -1.43 -7.26 -10.04
CA ILE A 86 -0.36 -7.83 -10.86
C ILE A 86 0.64 -8.47 -9.90
N GLU A 87 0.55 -9.80 -9.73
CA GLU A 87 1.45 -10.52 -8.83
C GLU A 87 2.88 -10.59 -9.39
N SER A 88 3.86 -10.26 -8.54
CA SER A 88 5.28 -10.42 -8.84
C SER A 88 5.91 -11.45 -7.91
N THR A 89 6.65 -12.39 -8.50
CA THR A 89 7.47 -13.40 -7.81
C THR A 89 8.89 -12.92 -7.51
N THR A 90 9.23 -11.68 -7.88
CA THR A 90 10.55 -11.12 -7.56
C THR A 90 10.66 -10.98 -6.04
N THR A 91 11.66 -11.65 -5.45
CA THR A 91 11.97 -11.54 -4.04
C THR A 91 12.23 -10.09 -3.68
N MET A 92 11.29 -9.46 -2.96
CA MET A 92 11.43 -8.11 -2.41
C MET A 92 12.35 -8.11 -1.17
N SER A 93 13.40 -8.94 -1.24
CA SER A 93 14.39 -9.20 -0.19
C SER A 93 15.68 -8.45 -0.51
N VAL A 94 15.61 -7.13 -0.58
CA VAL A 94 16.79 -6.27 -0.38
C VAL A 94 16.28 -5.00 0.28
N SER A 95 16.55 -4.83 1.57
CA SER A 95 16.61 -3.56 2.34
C SER A 95 16.25 -2.27 1.57
N GLY A 96 15.00 -2.14 1.11
CA GLY A 96 14.65 -1.24 -0.01
C GLY A 96 13.63 -1.85 -0.96
N ALA A 97 12.54 -2.37 -0.40
CA ALA A 97 11.20 -2.54 -0.97
C ALA A 97 10.96 -1.70 -2.25
N VAL A 98 10.42 -2.23 -3.36
CA VAL A 98 10.37 -1.55 -4.68
C VAL A 98 9.69 -0.17 -4.69
N ALA A 99 8.82 0.19 -3.75
CA ALA A 99 8.38 1.59 -3.59
C ALA A 99 9.46 2.55 -3.01
N CYS A 100 10.48 2.01 -2.37
CA CYS A 100 11.60 2.73 -1.76
C CYS A 100 12.72 3.15 -2.75
N PRO A 101 13.12 2.33 -3.76
CA PRO A 101 14.01 2.79 -4.83
C PRO A 101 13.25 3.34 -6.04
N VAL A 102 11.97 2.99 -6.24
CA VAL A 102 11.15 3.60 -7.30
C VAL A 102 10.54 4.87 -6.75
N LEU A 103 11.35 5.93 -6.68
CA LEU A 103 10.80 7.28 -6.71
C LEU A 103 10.02 7.38 -8.05
N PRO A 104 8.70 7.60 -8.06
CA PRO A 104 7.98 7.78 -9.31
C PRO A 104 8.43 9.12 -9.93
N MET A 105 9.50 9.08 -10.74
CA MET A 105 10.07 10.26 -11.40
C MET A 105 9.12 10.88 -12.43
N LEU A 106 8.03 10.20 -12.79
CA LEU A 106 6.92 10.74 -13.57
C LEU A 106 5.61 10.05 -13.18
N CYS A 107 4.90 10.62 -12.21
CA CYS A 107 3.45 10.53 -12.19
C CYS A 107 2.93 11.76 -12.94
N PRO A 108 2.18 11.64 -14.05
CA PRO A 108 1.64 12.78 -14.78
C PRO A 108 0.44 13.46 -14.07
N ALA A 109 0.17 13.12 -12.81
CA ALA A 109 -0.81 13.86 -11.99
C ALA A 109 -0.29 15.27 -11.72
N THR A 110 -1.05 16.27 -12.13
CA THR A 110 -0.85 17.67 -11.75
C THR A 110 -0.83 17.78 -10.22
N LEU A 111 0.13 18.53 -9.67
CA LEU A 111 0.35 18.80 -8.23
C LEU A 111 -0.85 19.45 -7.50
N GLU A 112 -1.98 19.62 -8.16
CA GLU A 112 -3.09 20.49 -7.73
C GLU A 112 -4.18 19.76 -6.93
N ASP A 113 -4.20 18.42 -6.90
CA ASP A 113 -5.30 17.66 -6.26
C ASP A 113 -4.96 17.06 -4.87
N CYS A 114 -3.77 17.32 -4.33
CA CYS A 114 -3.32 16.77 -3.03
C CYS A 114 -3.37 17.78 -1.86
N GLN A 115 -4.30 18.74 -1.84
CA GLN A 115 -4.43 19.74 -0.76
C GLN A 115 -5.58 19.46 0.21
#